data_AF-A0A831TW57-F1
#
_entry.id   AF-A0A831TW57-F1
#
_cell.length_a   1.000
_cell.length_b   1.000
_cell.length_c   1.000
_cell.angle_alpha   90.00
_cell.angle_beta   90.00
_cell.angle_gamma   90.00
#
_symmetry.space_group_name_H-M   'P 1'
#
loop_
_entity.id
_entity.type
_entity.pdbx_description
1 polymer ?
#
loop_
_entity_poly.entity_id
_entity_poly.type
_entity_poly.pdbx_seq_one_letter_code
_entity_poly.pdbx_strand_id
1 'polypeptide(L)'
;MKKLMAAALTLTLFSATSVLAVQHGASHKQMDEQCARECEMLLRNCAQETDSLQQKIARLNKELAKGTSVYSAAELKTLEAKLKEANLILKNLMENR
;
A
#
# COMPACT_ATOMS: atom_id res chain seq x y z
N MET A 1 -70.29 -48.72 -1.38
CA MET A 1 -70.29 -47.86 -0.16
C MET A 1 -69.16 -48.35 0.72
N LYS A 2 -68.19 -47.60 1.23
CA LYS A 2 -67.91 -46.16 1.31
C LYS A 2 -66.39 -46.06 1.60
N LYS A 3 -65.71 -45.21 0.84
CA LYS A 3 -64.68 -44.26 1.28
C LYS A 3 -63.48 -44.82 2.08
N LEU A 4 -62.39 -45.08 1.37
CA LEU A 4 -61.05 -45.05 1.96
C LEU A 4 -60.67 -43.59 2.23
N MET A 5 -60.53 -43.26 3.50
CA MET A 5 -60.09 -41.95 3.98
C MET A 5 -58.55 -41.89 3.97
N ALA A 6 -58.05 -40.99 3.13
CA ALA A 6 -56.87 -40.12 3.28
C ALA A 6 -55.79 -40.44 4.33
N ALA A 7 -54.53 -40.40 3.88
CA ALA A 7 -53.49 -39.59 4.53
C ALA A 7 -52.38 -39.27 3.53
N ALA A 8 -52.10 -37.98 3.37
CA ALA A 8 -51.14 -37.40 2.46
C ALA A 8 -49.71 -37.90 2.70
N LEU A 9 -49.05 -38.38 1.65
CA LEU A 9 -47.60 -38.57 1.65
C LEU A 9 -46.95 -37.40 0.93
N THR A 10 -46.31 -36.59 1.77
CA THR A 10 -45.64 -35.33 1.56
C THR A 10 -44.67 -35.33 0.38
N LEU A 11 -44.87 -34.37 -0.52
CA LEU A 11 -43.94 -33.96 -1.56
C LEU A 11 -42.69 -33.33 -0.89
N THR A 12 -41.66 -34.13 -0.60
CA THR A 12 -40.37 -33.60 -0.16
C THR A 12 -39.62 -33.05 -1.36
N LEU A 13 -39.76 -31.74 -1.58
CA LEU A 13 -38.90 -30.95 -2.45
C LEU A 13 -37.45 -31.10 -1.94
N PHE A 14 -36.61 -31.81 -2.67
CA PHE A 14 -35.17 -31.72 -2.54
C PHE A 14 -34.73 -30.37 -3.13
N SER A 15 -34.98 -29.28 -2.39
CA SER A 15 -34.25 -28.03 -2.62
C SER A 15 -32.87 -28.22 -2.00
N ALA A 16 -31.94 -28.72 -2.79
CA ALA A 16 -30.51 -28.56 -2.52
C ALA A 16 -30.18 -27.06 -2.63
N THR A 17 -30.55 -26.29 -1.60
CA THR A 17 -30.09 -24.92 -1.46
C THR A 17 -28.60 -24.98 -1.21
N SER A 18 -27.84 -24.52 -2.18
CA SER A 18 -26.40 -24.32 -2.13
C SER A 18 -26.00 -23.50 -0.89
N VAL A 19 -25.49 -24.18 0.13
CA VAL A 19 -24.87 -23.58 1.34
C VAL A 19 -23.54 -22.85 1.02
N LEU A 20 -23.19 -22.67 -0.25
CA LEU A 20 -21.92 -22.10 -0.70
C LEU A 20 -21.93 -20.58 -0.98
N ALA A 21 -23.07 -19.90 -0.86
CA ALA A 21 -23.15 -18.48 -1.21
C ALA A 21 -22.75 -17.49 -0.10
N VAL A 22 -22.62 -17.92 1.17
CA VAL A 22 -22.31 -17.01 2.29
C VAL A 22 -20.81 -16.87 2.59
N GLN A 23 -19.97 -17.83 2.19
CA GLN A 23 -18.51 -17.76 2.47
C GLN A 23 -17.71 -16.93 1.44
N HIS A 24 -18.25 -16.71 0.24
CA HIS A 24 -17.57 -15.88 -0.78
C HIS A 24 -17.72 -14.36 -0.55
N GLY A 25 -18.63 -13.88 0.31
CA GLY A 25 -18.78 -12.44 0.57
C GLY A 25 -17.85 -11.93 1.68
N ALA A 26 -17.78 -12.67 2.79
CA ALA A 26 -16.99 -12.26 3.96
C ALA A 26 -15.47 -12.41 3.75
N SER A 27 -15.04 -13.47 3.06
CA SER A 27 -13.62 -13.71 2.75
C SER A 27 -13.07 -12.65 1.78
N HIS A 28 -13.83 -12.28 0.74
CA HIS A 28 -13.44 -11.22 -0.19
C HIS A 28 -13.40 -9.85 0.48
N LYS A 29 -14.38 -9.51 1.33
CA LYS A 29 -14.38 -8.22 2.05
C LYS A 29 -13.22 -8.10 3.05
N GLN A 30 -12.88 -9.17 3.77
CA GLN A 30 -11.69 -9.18 4.65
C GLN A 30 -10.38 -9.05 3.84
N MET A 31 -10.30 -9.69 2.68
CA MET A 31 -9.14 -9.60 1.79
C MET A 31 -8.98 -8.20 1.18
N ASP A 32 -10.09 -7.55 0.80
CA ASP A 32 -10.09 -6.17 0.29
C ASP A 32 -9.67 -5.16 1.38
N GLU A 33 -10.16 -5.30 2.61
CA GLU A 33 -9.75 -4.44 3.72
C GLU A 33 -8.28 -4.65 4.12
N GLN A 34 -7.77 -5.88 4.01
CA GLN A 34 -6.35 -6.17 4.23
C GLN A 34 -5.49 -5.50 3.14
N CYS A 35 -5.85 -5.67 1.87
CA CYS A 35 -5.17 -5.04 0.74
C CYS A 35 -5.14 -3.51 0.86
N ALA A 36 -6.27 -2.90 1.24
CA ALA A 36 -6.35 -1.46 1.47
C ALA A 36 -5.42 -0.98 2.60
N ARG A 37 -5.34 -1.72 3.71
CA ARG A 37 -4.42 -1.42 4.82
C ARG A 37 -2.95 -1.55 4.43
N GLU A 38 -2.61 -2.57 3.66
CA GLU A 38 -1.25 -2.77 3.15
C GLU A 38 -0.84 -1.66 2.18
N CYS A 39 -1.74 -1.27 1.27
CA CYS A 39 -1.53 -0.11 0.39
C CYS A 39 -1.37 1.20 1.17
N GLU A 40 -2.21 1.46 2.18
CA GLU A 40 -2.09 2.67 3.01
C GLU A 40 -0.75 2.71 3.75
N MET A 41 -0.33 1.60 4.34
CA MET A 41 0.96 1.48 5.01
C MET A 41 2.11 1.80 4.05
N LEU A 42 2.07 1.22 2.85
CA LEU A 42 3.10 1.44 1.84
C LEU A 42 3.16 2.90 1.39
N LEU A 43 2.00 3.54 1.15
CA LEU A 43 1.92 4.96 0.81
C LEU A 43 2.46 5.85 1.93
N ARG A 44 2.13 5.54 3.19
CA ARG A 44 2.65 6.27 4.36
C ARG A 44 4.16 6.17 4.48
N ASN A 45 4.70 4.96 4.33
CA ASN A 45 6.15 4.73 4.36
C ASN A 45 6.83 5.51 3.21
N CYS A 46 6.28 5.47 2.00
CA CYS A 46 6.81 6.25 0.87
C CYS A 46 6.78 7.76 1.12
N ALA A 47 5.72 8.29 1.74
CA ALA A 47 5.63 9.70 2.11
C ALA A 47 6.70 10.07 3.14
N GLN A 48 6.87 9.27 4.20
CA GLN A 48 7.89 9.48 5.22
C GLN A 48 9.32 9.45 4.64
N GLU A 49 9.61 8.52 3.72
CA GLU A 49 10.91 8.46 3.06
C GLU A 49 11.14 9.63 2.11
N THR A 50 10.10 10.13 1.45
CA THR A 50 10.20 11.32 0.60
C THR A 50 10.53 12.56 1.44
N ASP A 51 9.89 12.73 2.61
CA ASP A 51 10.18 13.82 3.54
C ASP A 51 11.62 13.71 4.08
N SER A 52 12.06 12.50 4.41
CA SER A 52 13.42 12.23 4.89
C SER A 52 14.47 12.61 3.83
N LEU A 53 14.17 12.36 2.55
CA LEU A 53 15.01 12.70 1.41
C LEU A 53 15.08 14.22 1.17
N GLN A 54 13.95 14.93 1.23
CA GLN A 54 13.93 16.39 1.11
C GLN A 54 14.74 17.06 2.23
N GLN A 55 14.61 16.56 3.46
CA GLN A 55 15.43 17.04 4.58
C GLN A 55 16.92 16.77 4.38
N LYS A 56 17.29 15.61 3.80
CA LYS A 56 18.69 15.29 3.47
C LYS A 56 19.24 16.27 2.44
N ILE A 57 18.47 16.62 1.40
CA ILE A 57 18.83 17.64 0.40
C ILE A 57 19.07 19.00 1.08
N ALA A 58 18.16 19.42 1.97
CA ALA A 58 18.30 20.68 2.69
C ALA A 58 19.57 20.73 3.57
N ARG A 59 19.88 19.64 4.27
CA ARG A 59 21.12 19.51 5.05
C ARG A 59 22.37 19.61 4.17
N LEU A 60 22.39 18.89 3.05
CA LEU A 60 23.54 18.93 2.12
C LEU A 60 23.76 20.34 1.56
N ASN A 61 22.70 21.05 1.18
CA ASN A 61 22.81 22.45 0.74
C ASN A 61 23.38 23.36 1.83
N LYS A 62 22.95 23.18 3.09
CA LYS A 62 23.48 23.95 4.23
C LYS A 62 24.97 23.68 4.48
N GLU A 63 25.41 22.43 4.34
CA GLU A 63 26.81 22.07 4.49
C GLU A 63 27.67 22.62 3.34
N LEU A 64 27.17 22.53 2.09
CA LEU A 64 27.84 23.12 0.93
C LEU A 64 27.98 24.64 1.02
N ALA A 65 26.98 25.32 1.61
CA ALA A 65 27.05 26.77 1.84
C ALA A 65 28.19 27.20 2.77
N LYS A 66 28.72 26.29 3.62
CA LYS A 66 29.91 26.58 4.44
C LYS A 66 31.18 26.69 3.57
N GLY A 67 31.20 26.06 2.40
CA GLY A 67 32.28 26.15 1.43
C GLY A 67 33.65 25.78 2.02
N THR A 68 34.69 26.44 1.51
CA THR A 68 36.09 26.15 1.87
C THR A 68 36.49 26.63 3.26
N SER A 69 35.59 27.33 3.97
CA SER A 69 35.84 27.73 5.37
C SER A 69 35.82 26.54 6.34
N VAL A 70 35.13 25.46 5.97
CA VAL A 70 34.97 24.25 6.80
C VAL A 70 35.48 22.99 6.07
N TYR A 71 35.37 22.94 4.75
CA TYR A 71 35.66 21.75 3.96
C TYR A 71 36.79 21.95 2.96
N SER A 72 37.53 20.88 2.69
CA SER A 72 38.43 20.82 1.54
C SER A 72 37.65 20.75 0.22
N ALA A 73 38.32 21.06 -0.89
CA ALA A 73 37.72 20.93 -2.23
C ALA A 73 37.26 19.49 -2.55
N ALA A 74 37.97 18.48 -2.05
CA ALA A 74 37.60 17.08 -2.24
C ALA A 74 36.33 16.70 -1.45
N GLU A 75 36.18 17.23 -0.24
CA GLU A 75 34.98 17.03 0.59
C GLU A 75 33.77 17.74 -0.01
N LEU A 76 33.94 18.98 -0.50
CA LEU A 76 32.88 19.71 -1.20
C LEU A 76 32.41 18.94 -2.43
N LYS A 77 33.33 18.42 -3.25
CA LYS A 77 32.98 17.58 -4.42
C LYS A 77 32.20 16.33 -4.01
N THR A 78 32.53 15.74 -2.87
CA THR A 78 31.81 14.58 -2.33
C THR A 78 30.40 14.96 -1.87
N LEU A 79 30.24 16.12 -1.21
CA LEU A 79 28.94 16.65 -0.81
C LEU A 79 28.06 16.99 -2.02
N GLU A 80 28.64 17.59 -3.07
CA GLU A 80 27.95 17.86 -4.34
C GLU A 80 27.47 16.57 -5.02
N ALA A 81 28.31 15.52 -5.04
CA ALA A 81 27.92 14.22 -5.59
C ALA A 81 26.72 13.63 -4.84
N LYS A 82 26.74 13.66 -3.50
CA LYS A 82 25.63 13.20 -2.66
C LYS A 82 24.36 14.02 -2.89
N LEU A 83 24.49 15.34 -3.07
CA LEU A 83 23.37 16.22 -3.37
C LEU A 83 22.76 15.88 -4.73
N LYS A 84 23.59 15.67 -5.75
CA LYS A 84 23.15 15.29 -7.10
C LYS A 84 22.40 13.96 -7.09
N GLU A 85 22.91 12.96 -6.38
CA GLU A 85 22.27 11.67 -6.22
C GLU A 85 20.90 11.80 -5.53
N ALA A 86 20.83 12.52 -4.40
CA ALA A 86 19.57 12.71 -3.69
C ALA A 86 18.50 13.42 -4.53
N ASN A 87 18.90 14.44 -5.30
CA ASN A 87 18.00 15.13 -6.23
C ASN A 87 17.54 14.22 -7.37
N LEU A 88 18.41 13.34 -7.89
CA LEU A 88 18.04 12.38 -8.93
C LEU A 88 17.01 11.37 -8.40
N ILE A 89 17.22 10.85 -7.19
CA ILE A 89 16.25 9.96 -6.54
C ILE A 89 14.91 10.67 -6.38
N LEU A 90 14.90 11.90 -5.84
CA LEU A 90 13.67 12.67 -5.65
C LEU A 90 12.96 12.90 -6.98
N LYS A 91 13.69 13.28 -8.03
CA LYS A 91 13.15 13.45 -9.38
C LYS A 91 12.49 12.17 -9.87
N ASN A 92 13.17 11.03 -9.77
CA ASN A 92 12.61 9.73 -10.17
C ASN A 92 11.35 9.37 -9.38
N LEU A 93 11.30 9.67 -8.08
CA LEU A 93 10.10 9.44 -7.27
C LEU A 93 8.93 10.37 -7.65
N MET A 94 9.22 11.55 -8.17
CA MET A 94 8.21 12.51 -8.62
C MET A 94 7.72 12.26 -10.05
N GLU A 95 8.58 11.78 -10.95
CA GLU A 95 8.24 11.50 -12.35
C GLU A 95 7.51 10.16 -12.55
N ASN A 96 7.69 9.19 -11.65
CA ASN A 96 7.02 7.89 -11.71
C ASN A 96 5.69 7.86 -10.91
N ARG A 97 5.11 9.04 -10.60
CA ARG A 97 3.83 9.19 -9.91
C ARG A 97 2.72 9.50 -10.90
#